data_AF-A0A7V8FA87-F1
#
_entry.id   AF-A0A7V8FA87-F1
#
_cell.length_a   1.000
_cell.length_b   1.000
_cell.length_c   1.000
_cell.angle_alpha   90.00
_cell.angle_beta   90.00
_cell.angle_gamma   90.00
#
_symmetry.space_group_name_H-M   'P 1'
#
loop_
_entity.id
_entity.type
_entity.pdbx_description
1 polymer ?
#
loop_
_entity_poly.entity_id
_entity_poly.type
_entity_poly.pdbx_seq_one_letter_code
_entity_poly.pdbx_strand_id
1 'polypeptide(L)'
;MRPGDTDSSESIKDKGLRKDAVHIHPWISPLANKWALILGFAGLALIFLTGALLKPTRVGDGSEYYALYYAIKVGHHPFMTEPAYVAYDKLVASGTLRDAVATQTMRDAFPPLIQKSGADYNHFWFYPALAVVAGGWLSLFGAGAHLAFIFLHALLFGALIYVSARAYGRIGAFAAAVVTIGSPMIWFVDKVHTEFLTYCCVAIAAVVFSRRSYFVAALMLAIASTQNISIGATSVFLLAIAAWKVRKEPIKFSNVVLAVTTLALIALHPLYFFTRIGVIDPQLLAGGSLHRIEYR
;
A
#
# COMPACT_ATOMS: atom_id res chain seq x y z
N MET A 1 -33.87 55.21 -49.74
CA MET A 1 -33.85 54.03 -48.84
C MET A 1 -32.79 53.08 -49.36
N ARG A 2 -31.66 52.95 -48.64
CA ARG A 2 -30.66 51.90 -48.90
C ARG A 2 -30.76 50.89 -47.75
N PRO A 3 -30.77 49.58 -48.05
CA PRO A 3 -30.77 48.53 -47.03
C PRO A 3 -29.44 48.57 -46.29
N GLY A 4 -29.53 48.74 -44.97
CA GLY A 4 -28.39 48.74 -44.06
C GLY A 4 -28.11 47.33 -43.57
N ASP A 5 -26.88 46.91 -43.76
CA ASP A 5 -26.26 45.73 -43.22
C ASP A 5 -26.45 45.63 -41.71
N THR A 6 -27.09 44.54 -41.27
CA THR A 6 -26.97 44.02 -39.92
C THR A 6 -26.21 42.70 -39.98
N ASP A 7 -24.89 42.80 -40.10
CA ASP A 7 -23.96 41.70 -39.91
C ASP A 7 -23.73 41.53 -38.40
N SER A 8 -24.59 40.73 -37.76
CA SER A 8 -24.41 40.28 -36.37
C SER A 8 -23.91 38.84 -36.36
N SER A 9 -22.81 38.58 -37.07
CA SER A 9 -22.00 37.38 -36.89
C SER A 9 -21.13 37.52 -35.64
N GLU A 10 -21.78 37.54 -34.47
CA GLU A 10 -21.09 37.54 -33.18
C GLU A 10 -20.34 36.21 -33.01
N SER A 11 -19.03 36.31 -33.23
CA SER A 11 -18.00 35.28 -33.13
C SER A 11 -17.99 34.60 -31.75
N ILE A 12 -18.84 33.59 -31.57
CA ILE A 12 -18.72 32.58 -30.49
C ILE A 12 -17.69 31.53 -30.94
N LYS A 13 -16.43 31.94 -31.14
CA LYS A 13 -15.35 31.04 -31.54
C LYS A 13 -14.04 31.30 -30.82
N ASP A 14 -14.07 31.67 -29.53
CA ASP A 14 -12.85 31.48 -28.72
C ASP A 14 -13.07 31.50 -27.21
N LYS A 15 -14.02 30.69 -26.70
CA LYS A 15 -13.86 30.18 -25.32
C LYS A 15 -12.86 29.04 -25.37
N GLY A 16 -11.62 29.40 -25.73
CA GLY A 16 -10.45 28.56 -25.54
C GLY A 16 -10.55 27.99 -24.13
N LEU A 17 -10.73 26.66 -24.09
CA LEU A 17 -10.56 25.85 -22.91
C LEU A 17 -9.25 26.30 -22.29
N ARG A 18 -9.33 27.18 -21.28
CA ARG A 18 -8.20 27.52 -20.42
C ARG A 18 -7.70 26.15 -20.01
N LYS A 19 -6.53 25.78 -20.53
CA LYS A 19 -5.71 24.73 -19.93
C LYS A 19 -5.75 25.09 -18.47
N ASP A 20 -6.41 24.25 -17.67
CA ASP A 20 -6.43 24.32 -16.23
C ASP A 20 -4.97 24.13 -15.82
N ALA A 21 -4.18 25.19 -15.98
CA ALA A 21 -2.87 25.36 -15.40
C ALA A 21 -3.21 25.22 -13.94
N VAL A 22 -2.88 24.05 -13.41
CA VAL A 22 -2.94 23.75 -12.00
C VAL A 22 -2.34 24.96 -11.32
N HIS A 23 -3.20 25.82 -10.76
CA HIS A 23 -2.77 27.01 -10.06
C HIS A 23 -2.06 26.49 -8.82
N ILE A 24 -0.75 26.26 -8.96
CA ILE A 24 0.14 26.05 -7.83
C ILE A 24 0.05 27.37 -7.09
N HIS A 25 -0.49 27.33 -5.88
CA HIS A 25 -0.77 28.53 -5.10
C HIS A 25 0.50 29.41 -5.08
N PRO A 26 0.44 30.68 -5.54
CA PRO A 26 1.61 31.49 -5.88
C PRO A 26 2.53 31.85 -4.69
N TRP A 27 2.20 31.40 -3.48
CA TRP A 27 2.85 31.75 -2.23
C TRP A 27 3.88 30.72 -1.75
N ILE A 28 4.16 29.68 -2.53
CA ILE A 28 5.12 28.63 -2.14
C ILE A 28 6.32 28.67 -3.07
N SER A 29 7.42 29.27 -2.60
CA SER A 29 8.66 29.28 -3.34
C SER A 29 9.15 27.84 -3.59
N PRO A 30 9.69 27.52 -4.77
CA PRO A 30 10.25 26.19 -5.06
C PRO A 30 11.30 25.75 -4.03
N LEU A 31 12.02 26.71 -3.43
CA LEU A 31 13.01 26.49 -2.38
C LEU A 31 12.38 26.07 -1.05
N ALA A 32 11.25 26.66 -0.65
CA ALA A 32 10.56 26.29 0.59
C ALA A 32 10.05 24.84 0.54
N ASN A 33 9.64 24.35 -0.64
CA ASN A 33 9.23 22.96 -0.83
C ASN A 33 10.41 21.98 -0.69
N LYS A 34 11.61 22.36 -1.15
CA LYS A 34 12.81 21.53 -0.99
C LYS A 34 13.16 21.33 0.49
N TRP A 35 13.17 22.40 1.28
CA TRP A 35 13.46 22.30 2.70
C TRP A 35 12.41 21.54 3.49
N ALA A 36 11.12 21.73 3.19
CA ALA A 36 10.05 20.96 3.80
C ALA A 36 10.19 19.45 3.52
N LEU A 37 10.57 19.08 2.29
CA LEU A 37 10.86 17.69 1.95
C LEU A 37 12.08 17.17 2.71
N ILE A 38 13.19 17.92 2.72
CA ILE A 38 14.42 17.51 3.43
C ILE A 38 14.16 17.31 4.92
N LEU A 39 13.53 18.28 5.58
CA LEU A 39 13.22 18.21 7.01
C LEU A 39 12.19 17.11 7.30
N GLY A 40 11.21 16.93 6.42
CA GLY A 40 10.26 15.82 6.48
C GLY A 40 11.00 14.47 6.44
N PHE A 41 11.82 14.24 5.41
CA PHE A 41 12.61 13.02 5.28
C PHE A 41 13.60 12.81 6.44
N ALA A 42 14.23 13.86 6.95
CA ALA A 42 15.12 13.77 8.10
C ALA A 42 14.35 13.38 9.38
N GLY A 43 13.18 13.96 9.62
CA GLY A 43 12.30 13.60 10.72
C GLY A 43 11.80 12.16 10.61
N LEU A 44 11.42 11.73 9.40
CA LEU A 44 11.08 10.34 9.11
C LEU A 44 12.25 9.41 9.42
N ALA A 45 13.43 9.71 8.88
CA ALA A 45 14.64 8.93 9.14
C ALA A 45 14.89 8.81 10.64
N LEU A 46 14.76 9.91 11.40
CA LEU A 46 14.92 9.87 12.84
C LEU A 46 13.87 8.97 13.52
N ILE A 47 12.59 9.09 13.19
CA ILE A 47 11.51 8.27 13.76
C ILE A 47 11.72 6.77 13.48
N PHE A 48 12.08 6.42 12.24
CA PHE A 48 12.29 5.03 11.86
C PHE A 48 13.62 4.48 12.38
N LEU A 49 14.67 5.31 12.49
CA LEU A 49 15.93 4.93 13.13
C LEU A 49 15.74 4.69 14.63
N THR A 50 15.01 5.56 15.34
CA THR A 50 14.72 5.33 16.76
C THR A 50 13.85 4.09 16.95
N GLY A 51 12.83 3.89 16.10
CA GLY A 51 12.02 2.67 16.09
C GLY A 51 12.86 1.41 15.85
N ALA A 52 13.84 1.46 14.94
CA ALA A 52 14.75 0.35 14.67
C ALA A 52 15.68 -0.01 15.83
N LEU A 53 15.92 0.92 16.77
CA LEU A 53 16.71 0.69 17.98
C LEU A 53 15.89 0.08 19.12
N LEU A 54 14.56 0.18 19.05
CA LEU A 54 13.68 -0.44 20.05
C LEU A 54 13.65 -1.96 19.84
N LYS A 55 13.52 -2.72 20.93
CA LYS A 55 13.34 -4.16 20.83
C LYS A 55 11.98 -4.45 20.15
N PRO A 56 11.97 -5.08 18.97
CA PRO A 56 10.73 -5.36 18.25
C PRO A 56 9.77 -6.18 19.09
N THR A 57 8.51 -5.76 19.15
CA THR A 57 7.45 -6.51 19.84
C THR A 57 6.41 -6.95 18.83
N ARG A 58 6.12 -8.25 18.78
CA ARG A 58 5.05 -8.79 17.95
C ARG A 58 3.70 -8.37 18.54
N VAL A 59 2.82 -7.88 17.68
CA VAL A 59 1.41 -7.59 17.98
C VAL A 59 0.55 -8.37 17.00
N GLY A 60 -0.67 -8.77 17.42
CA GLY A 60 -1.65 -9.42 16.55
C GLY A 60 -1.11 -10.59 15.70
N ASP A 61 -1.37 -10.55 14.42
CA ASP A 61 -0.92 -11.52 13.43
C ASP A 61 0.49 -11.25 12.88
N GLY A 62 1.26 -10.34 13.50
CA GLY A 62 2.59 -9.91 13.04
C GLY A 62 3.55 -11.04 12.66
N SER A 63 3.48 -12.18 13.37
CA SER A 63 4.27 -13.39 13.10
C SER A 63 4.04 -13.98 11.70
N GLU A 64 2.82 -13.91 11.17
CA GLU A 64 2.49 -14.38 9.82
C GLU A 64 3.30 -13.61 8.76
N TYR A 65 3.44 -12.29 8.90
CA TYR A 65 4.22 -11.48 7.97
C TYR A 65 5.73 -11.79 8.04
N TYR A 66 6.28 -12.03 9.24
CA TYR A 66 7.67 -12.46 9.37
C TYR A 66 7.91 -13.84 8.74
N ALA A 67 6.98 -14.76 8.94
CA ALA A 67 7.06 -16.09 8.35
C ALA A 67 7.00 -16.01 6.82
N LEU A 68 6.02 -15.29 6.25
CA LEU A 68 5.90 -15.08 4.81
C LEU A 68 7.10 -14.30 4.22
N TYR A 69 7.72 -13.39 4.99
CA TYR A 69 8.96 -12.75 4.58
C TYR A 69 10.06 -13.80 4.35
N TYR A 70 10.21 -14.79 5.24
CA TYR A 70 11.18 -15.88 5.05
C TYR A 70 10.77 -16.87 3.96
N ALA A 71 9.48 -17.14 3.77
CA ALA A 71 8.99 -17.91 2.63
C ALA A 71 9.46 -17.33 1.30
N ILE A 72 9.35 -16.01 1.14
CA ILE A 72 9.75 -15.32 -0.08
C ILE A 72 11.28 -15.19 -0.16
N LYS A 73 11.94 -14.81 0.94
CA LYS A 73 13.38 -14.57 0.97
C LYS A 73 14.21 -15.83 0.79
N VAL A 74 13.82 -16.93 1.43
CA VAL A 74 14.58 -18.18 1.47
C VAL A 74 13.99 -19.22 0.50
N GLY A 75 12.67 -19.33 0.48
CA GLY A 75 11.97 -20.30 -0.36
C GLY A 75 11.64 -19.80 -1.76
N HIS A 76 11.71 -18.48 -2.03
CA HIS A 76 11.25 -17.87 -3.29
C HIS A 76 9.78 -18.22 -3.63
N HIS A 77 8.96 -18.39 -2.59
CA HIS A 77 7.56 -18.76 -2.71
C HIS A 77 6.67 -17.88 -1.81
N PRO A 78 5.41 -17.65 -2.20
CA PRO A 78 4.45 -16.88 -1.40
C PRO A 78 3.83 -17.64 -0.21
N PHE A 79 4.34 -18.82 0.13
CA PHE A 79 3.79 -19.73 1.13
C PHE A 79 4.91 -20.44 1.90
N MET A 80 4.60 -20.90 3.11
CA MET A 80 5.57 -21.54 4.00
C MET A 80 5.97 -22.93 3.51
N THR A 81 7.27 -23.18 3.51
CA THR A 81 7.92 -24.47 3.24
C THR A 81 8.87 -24.83 4.38
N GLU A 82 9.40 -26.06 4.40
CA GLU A 82 10.34 -26.47 5.45
C GLU A 82 11.56 -25.54 5.58
N PRO A 83 12.25 -25.12 4.50
CA PRO A 83 13.34 -24.15 4.61
C PRO A 83 12.91 -22.80 5.22
N ALA A 84 11.69 -22.35 4.90
CA ALA A 84 11.15 -21.10 5.44
C ALA A 84 10.85 -21.21 6.94
N TYR A 85 10.29 -22.35 7.39
CA TYR A 85 10.08 -22.61 8.80
C TYR A 85 11.38 -22.69 9.59
N VAL A 86 12.42 -23.33 9.05
CA VAL A 86 13.75 -23.34 9.68
C VAL A 86 14.33 -21.93 9.80
N ALA A 87 14.13 -21.07 8.81
CA ALA A 87 14.57 -19.68 8.86
C ALA A 87 13.77 -18.85 9.89
N TYR A 88 12.46 -19.06 9.96
CA TYR A 88 11.60 -18.44 10.96
C TYR A 88 11.94 -18.93 12.38
N ASP A 89 12.24 -20.22 12.56
CA ASP A 89 12.64 -20.78 13.85
C ASP A 89 13.92 -20.13 14.40
N LYS A 90 14.89 -19.84 13.52
CA LYS A 90 16.08 -19.06 13.90
C LYS A 90 15.75 -17.65 14.38
N LEU A 91 14.73 -16.99 13.80
CA LEU A 91 14.26 -15.69 14.28
C LEU A 91 13.60 -15.79 15.65
N VAL A 92 12.81 -16.85 15.90
CA VAL A 92 12.19 -17.09 17.20
C VAL A 92 13.26 -17.38 18.26
N ALA A 93 14.18 -18.29 17.96
CA ALA A 93 15.25 -18.71 18.87
C ALA A 93 16.26 -17.60 19.19
N SER A 94 16.44 -16.60 18.32
CA SER A 94 17.35 -15.47 18.58
C SER A 94 16.83 -14.54 19.69
N GLY A 95 15.55 -14.59 20.03
CA GLY A 95 14.93 -13.70 21.02
C GLY A 95 14.93 -12.22 20.62
N THR A 96 15.22 -11.91 19.35
CA THR A 96 15.22 -10.53 18.84
C THR A 96 13.81 -9.97 18.70
N LEU A 97 12.83 -10.82 18.39
CA LEU A 97 11.41 -10.45 18.33
C LEU A 97 10.72 -10.89 19.63
N ARG A 98 10.26 -9.92 20.43
CA ARG A 98 9.49 -10.21 21.64
C ARG A 98 8.12 -10.77 21.28
N ASP A 99 7.68 -11.77 22.03
CA ASP A 99 6.37 -12.43 21.87
C ASP A 99 6.16 -13.05 20.47
N ALA A 100 7.26 -13.51 19.85
CA ALA A 100 7.18 -14.26 18.60
C ALA A 100 6.40 -15.56 18.81
N VAL A 101 5.54 -15.92 17.84
CA VAL A 101 4.78 -17.17 17.91
C VAL A 101 5.71 -18.32 17.58
N ALA A 102 5.69 -19.39 18.39
CA ALA A 102 6.52 -20.57 18.19
C ALA A 102 6.30 -21.19 16.81
N THR A 103 7.36 -21.69 16.19
CA THR A 103 7.34 -22.26 14.83
C THR A 103 6.31 -23.38 14.69
N GLN A 104 6.19 -24.26 15.68
CA GLN A 104 5.20 -25.34 15.64
C GLN A 104 3.76 -24.80 15.63
N THR A 105 3.47 -23.82 16.48
CA THR A 105 2.16 -23.14 16.48
C THR A 105 1.88 -22.49 15.12
N MET A 106 2.88 -21.89 14.48
CA MET A 106 2.75 -21.31 13.14
C MET A 106 2.53 -22.37 12.04
N ARG A 107 3.03 -23.60 12.21
CA ARG A 107 2.77 -24.72 11.27
C ARG A 107 1.32 -25.19 11.35
N ASP A 108 0.79 -25.22 12.56
CA ASP A 108 -0.52 -25.82 12.85
C ASP A 108 -1.66 -24.77 12.87
N ALA A 109 -1.35 -23.49 12.66
CA ALA A 109 -2.28 -22.37 12.85
C ALA A 109 -3.53 -22.45 11.97
N PHE A 110 -3.41 -22.92 10.72
CA PHE A 110 -4.51 -22.98 9.76
C PHE A 110 -4.53 -24.30 8.99
N PRO A 111 -4.97 -25.41 9.61
CA PRO A 111 -4.98 -26.72 8.97
C PRO A 111 -5.65 -26.76 7.58
N PRO A 112 -6.77 -26.05 7.33
CA PRO A 112 -7.38 -26.00 5.99
C PRO A 112 -6.50 -25.35 4.90
N LEU A 113 -5.51 -24.54 5.29
CA LEU A 113 -4.60 -23.84 4.37
C LEU A 113 -3.29 -24.62 4.14
N ILE A 114 -3.15 -25.82 4.73
CA ILE A 114 -1.98 -26.68 4.53
C ILE A 114 -2.19 -27.51 3.25
N GLN A 115 -1.28 -27.33 2.30
CA GLN A 115 -1.22 -28.06 1.04
C GLN A 115 0.01 -28.97 1.00
N LYS A 116 0.04 -29.93 0.06
CA LYS A 116 1.23 -30.79 -0.14
C LYS A 116 2.51 -29.99 -0.39
N SER A 117 2.40 -28.83 -1.03
CA SER A 117 3.52 -27.95 -1.35
C SER A 117 3.98 -27.07 -0.17
N GLY A 118 3.19 -26.95 0.90
CA GLY A 118 3.44 -26.00 1.98
C GLY A 118 2.15 -25.40 2.55
N ALA A 119 2.28 -24.47 3.48
CA ALA A 119 1.14 -23.85 4.16
C ALA A 119 0.99 -22.37 3.81
N ASP A 120 -0.25 -21.94 3.61
CA ASP A 120 -0.61 -20.53 3.51
C ASP A 120 -1.10 -19.97 4.85
N TYR A 121 -1.16 -18.66 4.93
CA TYR A 121 -1.73 -17.93 6.04
C TYR A 121 -2.91 -17.07 5.60
N ASN A 122 -3.69 -16.61 6.58
CA ASN A 122 -4.82 -15.72 6.32
C ASN A 122 -4.35 -14.40 5.72
N HIS A 123 -3.18 -13.93 6.12
CA HIS A 123 -2.60 -12.71 5.58
C HIS A 123 -1.91 -12.93 4.23
N PHE A 124 -2.10 -11.99 3.32
CA PHE A 124 -1.58 -12.09 1.97
C PHE A 124 -0.12 -11.68 1.86
N TRP A 125 0.64 -12.45 1.09
CA TRP A 125 2.10 -12.35 0.95
C TRP A 125 2.61 -11.06 0.29
N PHE A 126 1.74 -10.21 -0.27
CA PHE A 126 2.16 -9.01 -1.00
C PHE A 126 2.93 -8.01 -0.12
N TYR A 127 2.46 -7.71 1.10
CA TYR A 127 3.17 -6.83 2.04
C TYR A 127 4.55 -7.39 2.44
N PRO A 128 4.69 -8.67 2.84
CA PRO A 128 6.00 -9.31 3.01
C PRO A 128 6.90 -9.27 1.76
N ALA A 129 6.34 -9.45 0.56
CA ALA A 129 7.11 -9.37 -0.69
C ALA A 129 7.69 -7.97 -0.90
N LEU A 130 6.89 -6.93 -0.66
CA LEU A 130 7.38 -5.55 -0.70
C LEU A 130 8.52 -5.33 0.29
N ALA A 131 8.46 -5.92 1.49
CA ALA A 131 9.52 -5.79 2.48
C ALA A 131 10.80 -6.51 2.05
N VAL A 132 10.69 -7.69 1.42
CA VAL A 132 11.84 -8.40 0.83
C VAL A 132 12.49 -7.55 -0.27
N VAL A 133 11.70 -6.95 -1.15
CA VAL A 133 12.23 -6.10 -2.24
C VAL A 133 12.85 -4.81 -1.69
N ALA A 134 12.14 -4.10 -0.81
CA ALA A 134 12.59 -2.82 -0.27
C ALA A 134 13.83 -2.96 0.63
N GLY A 135 13.85 -3.98 1.49
CA GLY A 135 14.89 -4.18 2.50
C GLY A 135 15.87 -5.31 2.20
N GLY A 136 15.79 -5.98 1.05
CA GLY A 136 16.62 -7.15 0.72
C GLY A 136 18.12 -6.84 0.79
N TRP A 137 18.52 -5.67 0.30
CA TRP A 137 19.89 -5.20 0.35
C TRP A 137 20.40 -4.92 1.78
N LEU A 138 19.52 -4.61 2.74
CA LEU A 138 19.91 -4.38 4.14
C LEU A 138 20.49 -5.66 4.77
N SER A 139 20.11 -6.83 4.27
CA SER A 139 20.65 -8.10 4.76
C SER A 139 22.15 -8.26 4.50
N LEU A 140 22.73 -7.53 3.55
CA LEU A 140 24.19 -7.45 3.33
C LEU A 140 24.92 -6.82 4.53
N PHE A 141 24.20 -6.06 5.37
CA PHE A 141 24.70 -5.41 6.58
C PHE A 141 24.23 -6.12 7.86
N GLY A 142 23.74 -7.36 7.75
CA GLY A 142 23.25 -8.14 8.89
C GLY A 142 21.85 -7.74 9.36
N ALA A 143 21.11 -6.93 8.61
CA ALA A 143 19.74 -6.56 8.98
C ALA A 143 18.78 -7.75 8.87
N GLY A 144 17.98 -7.94 9.92
CA GLY A 144 16.92 -8.94 9.97
C GLY A 144 15.63 -8.51 9.27
N ALA A 145 14.64 -9.42 9.27
CA ALA A 145 13.33 -9.20 8.66
C ALA A 145 12.64 -7.94 9.21
N HIS A 146 12.72 -7.70 10.52
CA HIS A 146 12.10 -6.53 11.15
C HIS A 146 12.56 -5.22 10.51
N LEU A 147 13.87 -5.00 10.38
CA LEU A 147 14.38 -3.76 9.81
C LEU A 147 13.97 -3.57 8.35
N ALA A 148 13.80 -4.65 7.59
CA ALA A 148 13.28 -4.58 6.23
C ALA A 148 11.84 -4.04 6.18
N PHE A 149 10.98 -4.44 7.11
CA PHE A 149 9.62 -3.89 7.25
C PHE A 149 9.60 -2.44 7.74
N ILE A 150 10.43 -2.10 8.73
CA ILE A 150 10.57 -0.71 9.22
C ILE A 150 11.07 0.21 8.09
N PHE A 151 12.00 -0.27 7.27
CA PHE A 151 12.47 0.46 6.10
C PHE A 151 11.36 0.62 5.05
N LEU A 152 10.56 -0.42 4.79
CA LEU A 152 9.39 -0.32 3.92
C LEU A 152 8.39 0.74 4.44
N HIS A 153 8.11 0.78 5.75
CA HIS A 153 7.26 1.79 6.36
C HIS A 153 7.81 3.21 6.15
N ALA A 154 9.13 3.39 6.30
CA ALA A 154 9.79 4.66 6.02
C ALA A 154 9.59 5.11 4.57
N LEU A 155 9.73 4.19 3.60
CA LEU A 155 9.49 4.48 2.19
C LEU A 155 8.03 4.85 1.91
N LEU A 156 7.08 4.10 2.47
CA LEU A 156 5.64 4.35 2.30
C LEU A 156 5.22 5.70 2.87
N PHE A 157 5.66 6.01 4.08
CA PHE A 157 5.33 7.29 4.70
C PHE A 157 6.07 8.44 3.99
N GLY A 158 7.32 8.24 3.59
CA GLY A 158 8.06 9.16 2.73
C GLY A 158 7.34 9.46 1.41
N ALA A 159 6.76 8.44 0.77
CA ALA A 159 5.94 8.60 -0.43
C ALA A 159 4.68 9.42 -0.14
N LEU A 160 3.99 9.18 0.98
CA LEU A 160 2.84 9.97 1.41
C LEU A 160 3.19 11.44 1.63
N ILE A 161 4.27 11.73 2.36
CA ILE A 161 4.75 13.10 2.58
C ILE A 161 5.11 13.75 1.24
N TYR A 162 5.85 13.06 0.38
CA TYR A 162 6.25 13.55 -0.93
C TYR A 162 5.03 13.89 -1.82
N VAL A 163 4.08 12.97 -1.96
CA VAL A 163 2.87 13.19 -2.77
C VAL A 163 2.04 14.35 -2.20
N SER A 164 1.87 14.42 -0.88
CA SER A 164 1.15 15.50 -0.20
C SER A 164 1.84 16.85 -0.41
N ALA A 165 3.17 16.90 -0.31
CA ALA A 165 3.97 18.08 -0.59
C ALA A 165 3.87 18.52 -2.05
N ARG A 166 3.85 17.57 -3.00
CA ARG A 166 3.71 17.89 -4.42
C ARG A 166 2.32 18.39 -4.76
N ALA A 167 1.29 17.91 -4.08
CA ALA A 167 -0.10 18.32 -4.31
C ALA A 167 -0.44 19.68 -3.66
N TYR A 168 0.06 19.93 -2.45
CA TYR A 168 -0.37 21.05 -1.59
C TYR A 168 0.78 21.83 -0.92
N GLY A 169 2.03 21.60 -1.33
CA GLY A 169 3.21 22.23 -0.75
C GLY A 169 3.43 21.84 0.72
N ARG A 170 4.09 22.73 1.48
CA ARG A 170 4.38 22.51 2.91
C ARG A 170 3.15 22.20 3.77
N ILE A 171 1.99 22.75 3.43
CA ILE A 171 0.74 22.52 4.16
C ILE A 171 0.29 21.08 4.00
N GLY A 172 0.39 20.51 2.80
CA GLY A 172 0.10 19.10 2.57
C GLY A 172 1.03 18.16 3.32
N ALA A 173 2.34 18.43 3.29
CA ALA A 173 3.33 17.66 4.03
C ALA A 173 3.04 17.69 5.54
N PHE A 174 2.80 18.88 6.09
CA PHE A 174 2.48 19.06 7.50
C PHE A 174 1.17 18.37 7.88
N ALA A 175 0.11 18.52 7.07
CA ALA A 175 -1.16 17.85 7.32
C ALA A 175 -1.01 16.32 7.32
N ALA A 176 -0.28 15.75 6.36
CA ALA A 176 -0.02 14.31 6.34
C ALA A 176 0.75 13.84 7.59
N ALA A 177 1.76 14.60 8.03
CA ALA A 177 2.50 14.30 9.25
C ALA A 177 1.61 14.38 10.50
N VAL A 178 0.85 15.46 10.67
CA VAL A 178 -0.05 15.66 11.82
C VAL A 178 -1.14 14.59 11.86
N VAL A 179 -1.76 14.26 10.72
CA VAL A 179 -2.78 13.20 10.67
C VAL A 179 -2.17 11.85 11.02
N THR A 180 -0.96 11.55 10.55
CA THR A 180 -0.29 10.28 10.89
C THR A 180 0.01 10.20 12.39
N ILE A 181 0.63 11.24 12.95
CA ILE A 181 1.02 11.31 14.37
C ILE A 181 -0.20 11.33 15.29
N GLY A 182 -1.26 12.05 14.90
CA GLY A 182 -2.51 12.14 15.64
C GLY A 182 -3.44 10.94 15.45
N SER A 183 -3.08 9.98 14.60
CA SER A 183 -3.84 8.75 14.38
C SER A 183 -3.28 7.58 15.20
N PRO A 184 -4.06 6.51 15.39
CA PRO A 184 -3.57 5.25 15.92
C PRO A 184 -2.37 4.65 15.17
N MET A 185 -2.07 5.11 13.94
CA MET A 185 -0.98 4.59 13.12
C MET A 185 0.40 4.83 13.73
N ILE A 186 0.55 5.84 14.61
CA ILE A 186 1.81 6.04 15.32
C ILE A 186 2.22 4.83 16.16
N TRP A 187 1.25 4.07 16.68
CA TRP A 187 1.52 2.84 17.42
C TRP A 187 2.02 1.71 16.54
N PHE A 188 1.88 1.80 15.21
CA PHE A 188 2.31 0.75 14.27
C PHE A 188 3.65 1.06 13.60
N VAL A 189 4.29 2.19 13.93
CA VAL A 189 5.56 2.60 13.30
C VAL A 189 6.68 1.59 13.58
N ASP A 190 6.70 0.98 14.76
CA ASP A 190 7.68 -0.03 15.20
C ASP A 190 7.14 -1.47 15.13
N LYS A 191 5.98 -1.69 14.49
CA LYS A 191 5.32 -3.00 14.42
C LYS A 191 5.20 -3.44 12.98
N VAL A 192 5.42 -4.72 12.74
CA VAL A 192 5.21 -5.33 11.42
C VAL A 192 3.74 -5.68 11.30
N HIS A 193 3.01 -4.82 10.60
CA HIS A 193 1.56 -4.86 10.46
C HIS A 193 1.14 -4.16 9.17
N THR A 194 0.20 -4.74 8.44
CA THR A 194 -0.18 -4.24 7.12
C THR A 194 -0.98 -2.93 7.15
N GLU A 195 -1.51 -2.54 8.29
CA GLU A 195 -2.32 -1.35 8.50
C GLU A 195 -1.57 -0.09 8.10
N PHE A 196 -0.25 -0.07 8.28
CA PHE A 196 0.58 1.06 7.87
C PHE A 196 0.66 1.20 6.34
N LEU A 197 0.75 0.07 5.61
CA LEU A 197 0.69 0.05 4.14
C LEU A 197 -0.68 0.52 3.64
N THR A 198 -1.77 -0.05 4.16
CA THR A 198 -3.13 0.32 3.74
C THR A 198 -3.43 1.79 4.06
N TYR A 199 -3.04 2.27 5.25
CA TYR A 199 -3.14 3.68 5.62
C TYR A 199 -2.41 4.60 4.61
N CYS A 200 -1.12 4.35 4.35
CA CYS A 200 -0.34 5.19 3.44
C CYS A 200 -0.93 5.18 2.02
N CYS A 201 -1.31 4.02 1.51
CA CYS A 201 -1.91 3.90 0.17
C CYS A 201 -3.27 4.61 0.07
N VAL A 202 -4.15 4.45 1.05
CA VAL A 202 -5.46 5.13 1.07
C VAL A 202 -5.28 6.65 1.20
N ALA A 203 -4.36 7.12 2.05
CA ALA A 203 -4.06 8.53 2.20
C ALA A 203 -3.48 9.14 0.90
N ILE A 204 -2.55 8.46 0.24
CA ILE A 204 -2.03 8.87 -1.08
C ILE A 204 -3.18 8.89 -2.09
N ALA A 205 -4.04 7.87 -2.11
CA ALA A 205 -5.19 7.81 -3.01
C ALA A 205 -6.11 9.03 -2.83
N ALA A 206 -6.41 9.42 -1.60
CA ALA A 206 -7.22 10.60 -1.29
C ALA A 206 -6.56 11.89 -1.80
N VAL A 207 -5.25 12.07 -1.58
CA VAL A 207 -4.49 13.23 -2.05
C VAL A 207 -4.46 13.32 -3.57
N VAL A 208 -4.23 12.22 -4.29
CA VAL A 208 -4.18 12.27 -5.76
C VAL A 208 -5.57 12.33 -6.39
N PHE A 209 -6.59 11.76 -5.74
CA PHE A 209 -8.00 11.89 -6.13
C PHE A 209 -8.47 13.35 -6.09
N SER A 210 -8.16 14.10 -5.02
CA SER A 210 -8.50 15.51 -4.91
C SER A 210 -7.78 16.39 -5.94
N ARG A 211 -6.68 15.90 -6.52
CA ARG A 211 -5.97 16.48 -7.68
C ARG A 211 -6.44 15.93 -9.03
N ARG A 212 -7.58 15.23 -9.05
CA ARG A 212 -8.22 14.62 -10.24
C ARG A 212 -7.37 13.57 -10.95
N SER A 213 -6.37 12.98 -10.28
CA SER A 213 -5.56 11.89 -10.83
C SER A 213 -6.19 10.53 -10.49
N TYR A 214 -7.35 10.27 -11.09
CA TYR A 214 -8.22 9.14 -10.73
C TYR A 214 -7.59 7.77 -10.99
N PHE A 215 -6.83 7.60 -12.08
CA PHE A 215 -6.13 6.33 -12.36
C PHE A 215 -5.08 5.99 -11.30
N VAL A 216 -4.33 7.00 -10.82
CA VAL A 216 -3.33 6.79 -9.76
C VAL A 216 -4.03 6.52 -8.43
N ALA A 217 -5.13 7.22 -8.13
CA ALA A 217 -5.93 6.96 -6.94
C ALA A 217 -6.44 5.51 -6.90
N ALA A 218 -7.00 5.03 -8.03
CA ALA A 218 -7.45 3.65 -8.17
C ALA A 218 -6.31 2.65 -7.93
N LEU A 219 -5.15 2.87 -8.55
CA LEU A 219 -3.97 2.01 -8.36
C LEU A 219 -3.54 1.93 -6.89
N MET A 220 -3.48 3.06 -6.18
CA MET A 220 -3.11 3.07 -4.76
C MET A 220 -4.13 2.30 -3.90
N LEU A 221 -5.43 2.43 -4.18
CA LEU A 221 -6.44 1.60 -3.52
C LEU A 221 -6.34 0.11 -3.89
N ALA A 222 -5.92 -0.23 -5.11
CA ALA A 222 -5.68 -1.62 -5.50
C ALA A 222 -4.48 -2.23 -4.77
N ILE A 223 -3.43 -1.45 -4.52
CA ILE A 223 -2.31 -1.87 -3.67
C ILE A 223 -2.81 -2.13 -2.24
N ALA A 224 -3.58 -1.20 -1.67
CA ALA A 224 -4.19 -1.40 -0.35
C ALA A 224 -5.11 -2.62 -0.31
N SER A 225 -5.84 -2.91 -1.40
CA SER A 225 -6.75 -4.06 -1.44
C SER A 225 -6.05 -5.42 -1.42
N THR A 226 -4.75 -5.48 -1.72
CA THR A 226 -3.97 -6.71 -1.56
C THR A 226 -3.93 -7.20 -0.10
N GLN A 227 -4.26 -6.33 0.86
CA GLN A 227 -4.26 -6.63 2.29
C GLN A 227 -5.64 -6.50 2.91
N ASN A 228 -6.58 -5.85 2.21
CA ASN A 228 -7.97 -5.75 2.61
C ASN A 228 -8.87 -5.75 1.37
N ILE A 229 -9.39 -6.94 1.02
CA ILE A 229 -10.14 -7.17 -0.22
C ILE A 229 -11.34 -6.22 -0.41
N SER A 230 -11.95 -5.75 0.69
CA SER A 230 -13.09 -4.82 0.63
C SER A 230 -12.75 -3.48 -0.03
N ILE A 231 -11.47 -3.05 0.03
CA ILE A 231 -10.99 -1.82 -0.63
C ILE A 231 -10.99 -1.98 -2.16
N GLY A 232 -10.95 -3.22 -2.67
CA GLY A 232 -10.93 -3.51 -4.10
C GLY A 232 -12.15 -2.94 -4.84
N ALA A 233 -13.33 -3.01 -4.23
CA ALA A 233 -14.56 -2.44 -4.81
C ALA A 233 -14.45 -0.91 -4.99
N THR A 234 -13.89 -0.21 -4.00
CA THR A 234 -13.64 1.24 -4.08
C THR A 234 -12.62 1.57 -5.18
N SER A 235 -11.59 0.73 -5.34
CA SER A 235 -10.62 0.88 -6.44
C SER A 235 -11.27 0.74 -7.82
N VAL A 236 -12.11 -0.30 -8.03
CA VAL A 236 -12.86 -0.48 -9.30
C VAL A 236 -13.77 0.72 -9.57
N PHE A 237 -14.46 1.22 -8.55
CA PHE A 237 -15.31 2.40 -8.69
C PHE A 237 -14.52 3.65 -9.12
N LEU A 238 -13.36 3.91 -8.51
CA LEU A 238 -12.50 5.02 -8.94
C LEU A 238 -11.95 4.82 -10.36
N LEU A 239 -11.62 3.58 -10.75
CA LEU A 239 -11.17 3.27 -12.10
C LEU A 239 -12.29 3.53 -13.12
N ALA A 240 -13.54 3.18 -12.80
CA ALA A 240 -14.70 3.48 -13.64
C ALA A 240 -14.93 4.99 -13.78
N ILE A 241 -14.79 5.77 -12.69
CA ILE A 241 -14.81 7.24 -12.75
C ILE A 241 -13.70 7.75 -13.66
N ALA A 242 -12.48 7.23 -13.53
CA ALA A 242 -11.33 7.62 -14.35
C ALA A 242 -11.62 7.41 -15.84
N ALA A 243 -12.08 6.21 -16.21
CA ALA A 243 -12.45 5.84 -17.58
C ALA A 243 -13.58 6.72 -18.12
N TRP A 244 -14.63 6.95 -17.32
CA TRP A 244 -15.74 7.83 -17.70
C TRP A 244 -15.28 9.25 -17.99
N LYS A 245 -14.39 9.82 -17.16
CA LYS A 245 -13.90 11.19 -17.32
C LYS A 245 -13.08 11.38 -18.60
N VAL A 246 -12.30 10.38 -19.00
CA VAL A 246 -11.44 10.45 -20.20
C VAL A 246 -12.08 9.86 -21.47
N ARG A 247 -13.34 9.42 -21.42
CA ARG A 247 -14.01 8.70 -22.54
C ARG A 247 -14.10 9.48 -23.85
N LYS A 248 -13.97 10.81 -23.81
CA LYS A 248 -13.98 11.70 -24.99
C LYS A 248 -12.58 12.15 -25.39
N GLU A 249 -11.56 11.77 -24.63
CA GLU A 249 -10.16 12.09 -24.88
C GLU A 249 -9.47 10.93 -25.61
N PRO A 250 -8.37 11.19 -26.36
CA PRO A 250 -7.55 10.12 -26.90
C PRO A 250 -6.97 9.25 -25.78
N ILE A 251 -7.02 7.93 -25.96
CA ILE A 251 -6.51 6.96 -24.98
C ILE A 251 -4.99 7.11 -24.86
N LYS A 252 -4.52 7.46 -23.66
CA LYS A 252 -3.09 7.54 -23.34
C LYS A 252 -2.60 6.16 -22.89
N PHE A 253 -1.45 5.72 -23.40
CA PHE A 253 -0.83 4.45 -23.00
C PHE A 253 -0.64 4.34 -21.47
N SER A 254 -0.24 5.44 -20.82
CA SER A 254 -0.11 5.49 -19.36
C SER A 254 -1.41 5.15 -18.62
N ASN A 255 -2.57 5.57 -19.14
CA ASN A 255 -3.86 5.28 -18.52
C ASN A 255 -4.20 3.79 -18.64
N VAL A 256 -3.88 3.18 -19.78
CA VAL A 256 -4.06 1.74 -20.01
C VAL A 256 -3.19 0.94 -19.05
N VAL A 257 -1.90 1.28 -18.93
CA VAL A 257 -0.99 0.63 -17.99
C VAL A 257 -1.53 0.73 -16.56
N LEU A 258 -1.90 1.94 -16.10
CA LEU A 258 -2.46 2.13 -14.77
C LEU A 258 -3.74 1.32 -14.55
N ALA A 259 -4.64 1.27 -15.54
CA ALA A 259 -5.88 0.51 -15.45
C ALA A 259 -5.62 -1.00 -15.36
N VAL A 260 -4.76 -1.54 -16.22
CA VAL A 260 -4.40 -2.96 -16.25
C VAL A 260 -3.72 -3.36 -14.95
N THR A 261 -2.73 -2.58 -14.48
CA THR A 261 -2.06 -2.85 -13.21
C THR A 261 -3.04 -2.78 -12.03
N THR A 262 -3.98 -1.84 -12.04
CA THR A 262 -5.04 -1.74 -11.01
C THR A 262 -5.87 -3.02 -10.97
N LEU A 263 -6.38 -3.47 -12.12
CA LEU A 263 -7.19 -4.70 -12.19
C LEU A 263 -6.39 -5.94 -11.81
N ALA A 264 -5.14 -6.03 -12.25
CA ALA A 264 -4.26 -7.14 -11.90
C ALA A 264 -4.01 -7.22 -10.38
N LEU A 265 -3.77 -6.09 -9.71
CA LEU A 265 -3.56 -6.06 -8.26
C LEU A 265 -4.82 -6.39 -7.46
N ILE A 266 -6.01 -5.94 -7.91
CA ILE A 266 -7.28 -6.32 -7.28
C ILE A 266 -7.52 -7.83 -7.41
N ALA A 267 -7.22 -8.40 -8.59
CA ALA A 267 -7.41 -9.82 -8.86
C ALA A 267 -6.32 -10.70 -8.21
N LEU A 268 -5.17 -10.13 -7.84
CA LEU A 268 -3.99 -10.88 -7.38
C LEU A 268 -4.31 -11.78 -6.17
N HIS A 269 -4.96 -11.23 -5.16
CA HIS A 269 -5.35 -11.97 -3.95
C HIS A 269 -6.34 -13.12 -4.25
N PRO A 270 -7.53 -12.85 -4.84
CA PRO A 270 -8.50 -13.91 -5.08
C PRO A 270 -8.02 -14.95 -6.10
N LEU A 271 -7.27 -14.54 -7.14
CA LEU A 271 -6.72 -15.51 -8.09
C LEU A 271 -5.66 -16.40 -7.45
N TYR A 272 -4.81 -15.86 -6.57
CA TYR A 272 -3.81 -16.65 -5.85
C TYR A 272 -4.48 -17.75 -5.02
N PHE A 273 -5.43 -17.40 -4.16
CA PHE A 273 -6.07 -18.40 -3.32
C PHE A 273 -6.99 -19.34 -4.11
N PHE A 274 -7.66 -18.85 -5.15
CA PHE A 274 -8.52 -19.71 -5.96
C PHE A 274 -7.70 -20.77 -6.68
N THR A 275 -6.55 -20.39 -7.25
CA THR A 275 -5.66 -21.33 -7.95
C THR A 275 -4.98 -22.30 -7.00
N ARG A 276 -4.70 -21.89 -5.75
CA ARG A 276 -3.91 -22.67 -4.81
C ARG A 276 -4.73 -23.58 -3.90
N ILE A 277 -5.88 -23.10 -3.41
CA ILE A 277 -6.71 -23.76 -2.42
C ILE A 277 -8.21 -23.80 -2.78
N GLY A 278 -8.58 -23.32 -3.97
CA GLY A 278 -9.95 -23.42 -4.49
C GLY A 278 -10.94 -22.38 -3.95
N VAL A 279 -10.50 -21.40 -3.15
CA VAL A 279 -11.36 -20.32 -2.61
C VAL A 279 -10.80 -18.94 -2.92
N ILE A 280 -11.66 -17.94 -3.08
CA ILE A 280 -11.24 -16.55 -3.38
C ILE A 280 -10.69 -15.79 -2.17
N ASP A 281 -10.93 -16.30 -0.97
CA ASP A 281 -10.51 -15.69 0.29
C ASP A 281 -10.22 -16.81 1.30
N PRO A 282 -8.99 -16.90 1.85
CA PRO A 282 -8.62 -17.94 2.81
C PRO A 282 -9.42 -17.85 4.10
N GLN A 283 -9.97 -16.67 4.44
CA GLN A 283 -10.80 -16.49 5.64
C GLN A 283 -12.08 -17.33 5.58
N LEU A 284 -12.56 -17.69 4.38
CA LEU A 284 -13.71 -18.59 4.20
C LEU A 284 -13.42 -20.02 4.70
N LEU A 285 -12.15 -20.44 4.70
CA LEU A 285 -11.71 -21.77 5.16
C LEU A 285 -11.13 -21.75 6.57
N ALA A 286 -10.40 -20.69 6.92
CA ALA A 286 -9.76 -20.56 8.23
C ALA A 286 -10.73 -20.20 9.37
N GLY A 287 -12.04 -20.13 9.09
CA GLY A 287 -13.07 -19.86 10.09
C GLY A 287 -13.22 -18.37 10.42
N GLY A 288 -13.13 -17.49 9.43
CA GLY A 288 -13.48 -16.08 9.59
C GLY A 288 -14.89 -15.95 10.16
N SER A 289 -14.99 -15.55 11.44
CA SER A 289 -16.11 -15.13 12.30
C SER A 289 -17.55 -15.70 12.13
N LEU A 290 -17.86 -16.53 11.14
CA LEU A 290 -19.22 -16.81 10.69
C LEU A 290 -19.65 -18.28 10.81
N HIS A 291 -18.74 -19.25 10.97
CA HIS A 291 -19.14 -20.65 11.16
C HIS A 291 -18.24 -21.40 12.14
N ARG A 292 -18.44 -21.11 13.42
CA ARG A 292 -18.37 -22.13 14.47
C ARG A 292 -19.79 -22.37 15.01
N ILE A 293 -20.73 -22.67 14.12
CA ILE A 293 -21.97 -23.35 14.51
C ILE A 293 -21.56 -24.81 14.67
N GLU A 294 -21.09 -25.16 15.87
CA GLU A 294 -20.94 -26.55 16.27
C GLU A 294 -22.34 -27.18 16.21
N TYR A 295 -22.59 -28.05 15.24
CA TYR A 295 -23.57 -29.11 15.43
C TYR A 295 -22.97 -30.04 16.49
N ARG A 296 -23.35 -29.80 17.75
CA ARG A 296 -23.27 -30.79 18.83
C ARG A 296 -24.51 -31.67 18.80
#